data_AF-A0A3M6UY74-F1
#
_entry.id   AF-A0A3M6UY74-F1
#
_cell.length_a   1.000
_cell.length_b   1.000
_cell.length_c   1.000
_cell.angle_alpha   90.00
_cell.angle_beta   90.00
_cell.angle_gamma   90.00
#
_symmetry.space_group_name_H-M   'P 1'
#
loop_
_entity.id
_entity.type
_entity.pdbx_description
1 polymer ?
#
loop_
_entity_poly.entity_id
_entity_poly.type
_entity_poly.pdbx_seq_one_letter_code
_entity_poly.pdbx_strand_id
1 'polypeptide(L)'
;MIAFMNIAFLVALFLLNSDRIQKAIEICSECLILLNKTDQNSKDQFNTLLLQFYSAFKLLLFNAYRRISDYISAERYGRKLLVLFSESGELEREGDVSLALAEIVESQNRFTDAKQLYKKAVNIKRLAGE
;
A
#
# COMPACT_ATOMS: atom_id res chain seq x y z
N MET A 1 -0.56 21.47 4.91
CA MET A 1 -0.11 20.09 4.58
C MET A 1 -1.28 19.11 4.46
N ILE A 2 -2.11 18.93 5.50
CA ILE A 2 -3.23 17.98 5.48
C ILE A 2 -4.22 18.21 4.31
N ALA A 3 -4.66 19.44 4.08
CA ALA A 3 -5.58 19.76 2.97
C ALA A 3 -4.99 19.41 1.59
N PHE A 4 -3.69 19.69 1.39
CA PHE A 4 -2.97 19.29 0.19
C PHE A 4 -2.93 17.77 0.03
N MET A 5 -2.64 17.01 1.10
CA MET A 5 -2.61 15.55 1.05
C MET A 5 -3.98 14.95 0.72
N ASN A 6 -5.06 15.51 1.27
CA ASN A 6 -6.42 15.10 0.93
C ASN A 6 -6.73 15.29 -0.56
N ILE A 7 -6.44 16.47 -1.10
CA ILE A 7 -6.68 16.76 -2.52
C ILE A 7 -5.83 15.83 -3.39
N ALA A 8 -4.54 15.69 -3.08
CA ALA A 8 -3.63 14.82 -3.84
C ALA A 8 -4.08 13.36 -3.80
N PHE A 9 -4.55 12.86 -2.65
CA PHE A 9 -5.10 11.51 -2.53
C PHE A 9 -6.34 11.31 -3.43
N LEU A 10 -7.31 12.23 -3.36
CA LEU A 10 -8.53 12.16 -4.18
C LEU A 10 -8.21 12.22 -5.68
N VAL A 11 -7.29 13.10 -6.08
CA VAL A 11 -6.83 13.21 -7.47
C VAL A 11 -6.13 11.93 -7.92
N ALA A 12 -5.22 11.39 -7.12
CA ALA A 12 -4.51 10.15 -7.45
C ALA A 12 -5.48 8.95 -7.57
N LEU A 13 -6.46 8.84 -6.67
CA LEU A 13 -7.51 7.81 -6.73
C LEU A 13 -8.35 7.95 -8.00
N PHE A 14 -8.77 9.17 -8.36
CA PHE A 14 -9.52 9.42 -9.59
C PHE A 14 -8.70 9.09 -10.84
N LEU A 15 -7.42 9.46 -10.87
CA LEU A 15 -6.52 9.13 -11.98
C LEU A 15 -6.35 7.61 -12.14
N LEU A 16 -6.19 6.89 -11.02
CA LEU A 16 -6.12 5.43 -11.03
C LEU A 16 -7.41 4.84 -11.61
N ASN A 17 -8.59 5.28 -11.17
CA ASN A 17 -9.88 4.78 -11.65
C ASN A 17 -10.22 5.18 -13.09
N SER A 18 -9.60 6.24 -13.61
CA SER A 18 -9.75 6.68 -15.01
C SER A 18 -8.62 6.19 -15.93
N ASP A 19 -7.92 5.13 -15.53
CA ASP A 19 -6.83 4.47 -16.27
C ASP A 19 -5.61 5.36 -16.59
N ARG A 20 -5.49 6.51 -15.91
CA ARG A 20 -4.34 7.42 -16.01
C ARG A 20 -3.28 7.03 -14.96
N ILE A 21 -2.89 5.77 -15.00
CA ILE A 21 -2.12 5.11 -13.93
C ILE A 21 -0.77 5.80 -13.72
N GLN A 22 -0.06 6.16 -14.79
CA GLN A 22 1.26 6.81 -14.69
C GLN A 22 1.19 8.15 -13.92
N LYS A 23 0.15 8.96 -14.17
CA LYS A 23 -0.06 10.23 -13.44
C LYS A 23 -0.42 10.00 -11.98
N ALA A 24 -1.19 8.95 -11.68
CA ALA A 24 -1.46 8.57 -10.30
C ALA A 24 -0.18 8.18 -9.56
N ILE A 25 0.71 7.40 -10.20
CA ILE A 25 2.00 6.99 -9.64
C ILE A 25 2.89 8.20 -9.34
N GLU A 26 2.97 9.15 -10.27
CA GLU A 26 3.74 10.39 -10.12
C GLU A 26 3.29 11.18 -8.88
N ILE A 27 1.99 11.50 -8.79
CA ILE A 27 1.42 12.23 -7.65
C ILE A 27 1.67 11.49 -6.32
N CYS A 28 1.43 10.18 -6.27
CA CYS A 28 1.65 9.40 -5.06
C CYS A 28 3.12 9.41 -4.64
N SER A 29 4.05 9.29 -5.60
CA SER A 29 5.49 9.25 -5.34
C SER A 29 5.99 10.60 -4.80
N GLU A 30 5.55 11.71 -5.39
CA GLU A 30 5.86 13.05 -4.89
C GLU A 30 5.33 13.28 -3.47
N CYS A 31 4.08 12.86 -3.19
CA CYS A 31 3.49 12.97 -1.86
C CYS A 31 4.26 12.15 -0.83
N LEU A 32 4.72 10.94 -1.17
CA LEU A 32 5.54 10.13 -0.28
C LEU A 32 6.92 10.76 -0.01
N ILE A 33 7.55 11.41 -1.00
CA ILE A 33 8.80 12.15 -0.80
C ILE A 33 8.57 13.31 0.17
N LEU A 34 7.47 14.05 0.02
CA LEU A 34 7.11 15.15 0.92
C LEU A 34 6.85 14.66 2.35
N LEU A 35 6.14 13.55 2.52
CA LEU A 35 5.89 12.92 3.82
C LEU A 35 7.21 12.45 4.47
N ASN A 36 8.10 11.78 3.72
CA ASN A 36 9.40 11.33 4.24
C ASN A 36 10.33 12.48 4.62
N LYS A 37 10.29 13.63 3.93
CA LYS A 37 11.09 14.80 4.33
C LYS A 37 10.62 15.42 5.64
N THR A 38 9.35 15.21 5.99
CA THR A 38 8.76 15.71 7.25
C THR A 38 9.21 14.85 8.45
N ASP A 39 9.55 13.57 8.23
CA ASP A 39 10.09 12.61 9.20
C ASP A 39 11.45 13.02 9.80
N GLN A 40 12.31 13.71 9.02
CA GLN A 40 13.66 14.09 9.47
C GLN A 40 13.68 15.28 10.45
N ASN A 41 12.60 16.07 10.51
CA ASN A 41 12.59 17.35 11.23
C ASN A 41 11.84 17.34 12.58
N SER A 42 11.16 16.25 12.94
CA SER A 42 10.50 16.15 14.24
C SER A 42 10.37 14.69 14.69
N LYS A 43 11.20 14.29 15.66
CA LYS A 43 11.15 12.96 16.29
C LYS A 43 9.80 12.60 16.95
N ASP A 44 8.89 13.56 17.13
CA ASP A 44 7.67 13.41 17.93
C ASP A 44 6.33 13.68 17.20
N GLN A 45 6.29 13.89 15.89
CA GLN A 45 5.04 14.33 15.22
C GLN A 45 4.68 13.62 13.91
N PHE A 46 4.75 12.29 13.89
CA PHE A 46 3.83 11.58 12.99
C PHE A 46 2.43 11.61 13.61
N ASN A 47 1.70 12.71 13.38
CA ASN A 47 0.27 12.75 13.68
C ASN A 47 -0.41 11.57 13.00
N THR A 48 -1.34 10.89 13.68
CA THR A 48 -2.09 9.73 13.18
C THR A 48 -2.59 9.92 11.74
N LEU A 49 -3.00 11.14 11.39
CA LEU A 49 -3.50 11.51 10.07
C LEU A 49 -2.42 11.50 8.96
N LEU A 50 -1.18 11.90 9.24
CA LEU A 50 -0.09 11.80 8.26
C LEU A 50 0.27 10.33 8.00
N LEU A 51 0.19 9.46 9.03
CA LEU A 51 0.42 8.03 8.88
C LEU A 51 -0.64 7.38 8.00
N GLN A 52 -1.89 7.83 8.14
CA GLN A 52 -2.99 7.42 7.26
C GLN A 52 -2.74 7.82 5.81
N PHE A 53 -2.27 9.04 5.53
CA PHE A 53 -1.91 9.41 4.16
C PHE A 53 -0.74 8.58 3.63
N TYR A 54 0.27 8.33 4.47
CA TYR A 54 1.42 7.53 4.10
C TYR A 54 1.04 6.10 3.70
N SER A 55 0.18 5.43 4.49
CA SER A 55 -0.33 4.11 4.15
C SER A 55 -1.25 4.15 2.92
N ALA A 56 -2.10 5.17 2.80
CA ALA A 56 -3.00 5.36 1.67
C ALA A 56 -2.26 5.55 0.33
N PHE A 57 -1.23 6.40 0.27
CA PHE A 57 -0.44 6.59 -0.94
C PHE A 57 0.35 5.33 -1.32
N LYS A 58 0.87 4.59 -0.33
CA LYS A 58 1.51 3.29 -0.58
C LYS A 58 0.52 2.27 -1.14
N LEU A 59 -0.73 2.27 -0.66
CA LEU A 59 -1.79 1.39 -1.16
C LEU A 59 -2.19 1.75 -2.60
N LEU A 60 -2.30 3.05 -2.92
CA LEU A 60 -2.53 3.49 -4.30
C LEU A 60 -1.40 3.07 -5.23
N LEU A 61 -0.13 3.19 -4.82
CA LEU A 61 1.01 2.71 -5.59
C LEU A 61 0.98 1.20 -5.78
N PHE A 62 0.70 0.44 -4.72
CA PHE A 62 0.55 -1.01 -4.80
C PHE A 62 -0.48 -1.40 -5.87
N ASN A 63 -1.66 -0.79 -5.83
CA ASN A 63 -2.72 -1.04 -6.80
C ASN A 63 -2.34 -0.58 -8.22
N ALA A 64 -1.68 0.56 -8.35
CA ALA A 64 -1.22 1.08 -9.63
C ALA A 64 -0.22 0.13 -10.31
N TYR A 65 0.81 -0.30 -9.58
CA TYR A 65 1.82 -1.22 -10.11
C TYR A 65 1.25 -2.60 -10.44
N ARG A 66 0.27 -3.09 -9.66
CA ARG A 66 -0.49 -4.31 -10.01
C ARG A 66 -1.21 -4.16 -11.35
N ARG A 67 -1.90 -3.03 -11.57
CA ARG A 67 -2.67 -2.79 -12.79
C ARG A 67 -1.82 -2.75 -14.06
N ILE A 68 -0.57 -2.28 -13.96
CA ILE A 68 0.38 -2.26 -15.09
C ILE A 68 1.31 -3.48 -15.13
N SER A 69 1.06 -4.48 -14.28
CA SER A 69 1.87 -5.70 -14.16
C SER A 69 3.36 -5.47 -13.83
N ASP A 70 3.71 -4.34 -13.20
CA ASP A 70 5.03 -4.15 -12.59
C ASP A 70 5.05 -4.85 -11.23
N TYR A 71 5.25 -6.16 -11.29
CA TYR A 71 5.22 -7.02 -10.10
C TYR A 71 6.39 -6.77 -9.15
N ILE A 72 7.52 -6.25 -9.62
CA ILE A 72 8.65 -5.90 -8.76
C ILE A 72 8.28 -4.71 -7.87
N SER A 73 7.76 -3.63 -8.46
CA SER A 73 7.31 -2.46 -7.71
C SER A 73 6.11 -2.78 -6.82
N ALA A 74 5.15 -3.56 -7.34
CA ALA A 74 3.98 -3.98 -6.57
C ALA A 74 4.40 -4.80 -5.34
N GLU A 75 5.26 -5.82 -5.50
CA GLU A 75 5.74 -6.61 -4.36
C GLU A 75 6.43 -5.75 -3.30
N ARG A 76 7.28 -4.80 -3.74
CA ARG A 76 7.99 -3.87 -2.86
C ARG A 76 7.03 -3.05 -1.99
N TYR A 77 5.95 -2.51 -2.57
CA TYR A 77 4.96 -1.75 -1.80
C TYR A 77 4.06 -2.65 -0.96
N GLY A 78 3.65 -3.82 -1.48
CA GLY A 78 2.86 -4.80 -0.75
C GLY A 78 3.54 -5.27 0.54
N ARG A 79 4.83 -5.59 0.50
CA ARG A 79 5.61 -5.97 1.70
C ARG A 79 5.66 -4.84 2.74
N LYS A 80 5.83 -3.59 2.30
CA LYS A 80 5.81 -2.42 3.20
C LYS A 80 4.43 -2.20 3.84
N LEU A 81 3.36 -2.44 3.08
CA LEU A 81 1.98 -2.34 3.59
C LEU A 81 1.68 -3.44 4.60
N LEU A 82 2.15 -4.67 4.38
CA LEU A 82 1.97 -5.77 5.35
C LEU A 82 2.56 -5.45 6.72
N VAL A 83 3.75 -4.85 6.76
CA VAL A 83 4.37 -4.43 8.03
C VAL A 83 3.47 -3.37 8.71
N LEU A 84 3.07 -2.33 7.97
CA LEU A 84 2.23 -1.26 8.50
C LEU A 84 0.87 -1.76 9.03
N PHE A 85 0.19 -2.63 8.29
CA PHE A 85 -1.13 -3.15 8.69
C PHE A 85 -1.03 -4.14 9.85
N SER A 86 0.04 -4.93 9.91
CA SER A 86 0.32 -5.80 11.06
C SER A 86 0.61 -4.99 12.33
N GLU A 87 1.35 -3.88 12.24
CA GLU A 87 1.66 -3.00 13.38
C GLU A 87 0.44 -2.20 13.84
N SER A 88 -0.45 -1.81 12.92
CA SER A 88 -1.67 -1.05 13.24
C SER A 88 -2.87 -1.92 13.61
N GLY A 89 -2.81 -3.24 13.40
CA GLY A 89 -3.91 -4.16 13.67
C GLY A 89 -5.06 -4.08 12.66
N GLU A 90 -4.83 -3.53 11.47
CA GLU A 90 -5.84 -3.39 10.41
C GLU A 90 -6.04 -4.71 9.64
N LEU A 91 -6.69 -5.68 10.30
CA LEU A 91 -6.81 -7.06 9.80
C LEU A 91 -7.41 -7.15 8.38
N GLU A 92 -8.46 -6.40 8.07
CA GLU A 92 -9.10 -6.43 6.75
C GLU A 92 -8.09 -6.09 5.64
N ARG A 93 -7.38 -4.95 5.79
CA ARG A 93 -6.39 -4.50 4.80
C ARG A 93 -5.15 -5.40 4.78
N GLU A 94 -4.74 -5.93 5.93
CA GLU A 94 -3.63 -6.87 6.00
C GLU A 94 -3.95 -8.17 5.24
N GLY A 95 -5.18 -8.68 5.38
CA GLY A 95 -5.68 -9.85 4.68
C GLY A 95 -5.70 -9.64 3.16
N ASP A 96 -6.27 -8.53 2.71
CA ASP A 96 -6.39 -8.19 1.28
C ASP A 96 -5.01 -8.02 0.63
N VAL A 97 -4.08 -7.31 1.28
CA VAL A 97 -2.71 -7.16 0.79
C VAL A 97 -1.97 -8.50 0.80
N SER A 98 -2.17 -9.33 1.83
CA SER A 98 -1.54 -10.66 1.89
C SER A 98 -1.96 -11.54 0.71
N LEU A 99 -3.25 -11.53 0.38
CA LEU A 99 -3.80 -12.26 -0.76
C LEU A 99 -3.24 -11.74 -2.08
N ALA A 100 -3.35 -10.43 -2.31
CA ALA A 100 -2.83 -9.80 -3.52
C ALA A 100 -1.32 -10.00 -3.71
N LEU A 101 -0.55 -9.98 -2.62
CA LEU A 101 0.88 -10.25 -2.68
C LEU A 101 1.20 -11.71 -2.99
N ALA A 102 0.39 -12.64 -2.49
CA ALA A 102 0.54 -14.07 -2.81
C ALA A 102 0.36 -14.31 -4.32
N GLU A 103 -0.66 -13.73 -4.94
CA GLU A 103 -0.91 -13.81 -6.39
C GLU A 103 0.27 -13.27 -7.20
N ILE A 104 0.82 -12.12 -6.80
CA ILE A 104 1.99 -11.50 -7.46
C ILE A 104 3.20 -12.43 -7.37
N VAL A 105 3.51 -12.92 -6.17
CA VAL A 105 4.67 -13.79 -5.93
C VAL A 105 4.51 -15.14 -6.65
N GLU A 106 3.29 -15.66 -6.73
CA GLU A 106 2.95 -16.86 -7.50
C GLU A 106 3.17 -16.65 -9.00
N SER A 107 2.75 -15.50 -9.55
CA SER A 107 2.98 -15.16 -10.96
C SER A 107 4.46 -15.08 -11.35
N GLN A 108 5.34 -14.93 -10.35
CA GLN A 108 6.81 -14.96 -10.48
C GLN A 108 7.39 -16.38 -10.27
N ASN A 109 6.56 -17.43 -10.24
CA ASN A 109 6.92 -18.83 -9.98
C ASN A 109 7.51 -19.11 -8.59
N ARG A 110 7.30 -18.23 -7.61
CA ARG A 110 7.80 -18.39 -6.23
C ARG A 110 6.75 -19.05 -5.34
N PHE A 111 6.39 -20.28 -5.68
CA PHE A 111 5.26 -20.99 -5.06
C PHE A 111 5.37 -21.18 -3.54
N THR A 112 6.58 -21.41 -3.01
CA THR A 112 6.79 -21.58 -1.56
C THR A 112 6.46 -20.29 -0.80
N ASP A 113 6.91 -19.15 -1.31
CA ASP A 113 6.67 -17.84 -0.72
C ASP A 113 5.19 -17.46 -0.84
N ALA A 114 4.58 -17.69 -2.01
CA ALA A 114 3.15 -17.47 -2.23
C ALA A 114 2.30 -18.30 -1.27
N LYS A 115 2.63 -19.57 -1.06
CA LYS A 115 1.93 -20.46 -0.10
C LYS A 115 1.96 -19.90 1.33
N GLN A 116 3.08 -19.30 1.76
CA GLN A 116 3.17 -18.68 3.09
C GLN A 116 2.25 -17.45 3.17
N LEU A 117 2.22 -16.62 2.13
CA LEU A 117 1.36 -15.45 2.05
C LEU A 117 -0.14 -15.82 2.02
N TYR A 118 -0.52 -16.84 1.25
CA TYR A 118 -1.89 -17.37 1.26
C TYR A 118 -2.31 -17.87 2.65
N LYS A 119 -1.45 -18.63 3.33
CA LYS A 119 -1.72 -19.07 4.72
C LYS A 119 -1.89 -17.89 5.66
N LYS A 120 -1.07 -16.85 5.51
CA LYS A 120 -1.18 -15.62 6.29
C LYS A 120 -2.53 -14.93 6.00
N ALA A 121 -2.90 -14.75 4.74
CA ALA A 121 -4.18 -14.15 4.35
C ALA A 121 -5.38 -14.89 4.96
N VAL A 122 -5.42 -16.23 4.85
CA VAL A 122 -6.48 -17.08 5.43
C VAL A 122 -6.55 -16.94 6.95
N ASN A 123 -5.40 -16.93 7.62
CA ASN A 123 -5.38 -16.76 9.07
C ASN A 123 -5.92 -15.39 9.50
N ILE A 124 -5.59 -14.34 8.77
CA ILE A 124 -6.06 -12.98 9.07
C ILE A 124 -7.56 -12.85 8.83
N LYS A 125 -8.07 -13.34 7.69
CA LYS A 125 -9.52 -13.32 7.40
C LYS A 125 -10.32 -14.04 8.49
N ARG A 126 -9.84 -15.22 8.92
CA ARG A 126 -10.40 -15.95 10.06
C ARG A 126 -10.39 -15.15 11.36
N LEU A 127 -9.34 -14.37 11.64
CA LEU A 127 -9.27 -13.51 12.82
C LEU A 127 -10.19 -12.28 12.71
N ALA A 128 -10.41 -11.77 11.50
CA ALA A 128 -11.35 -10.69 11.21
C ALA A 128 -12.82 -11.13 11.27
N GLY A 129 -13.10 -12.44 11.32
CA GLY A 129 -14.44 -12.99 11.29
C GLY A 129 -15.03 -13.16 9.88
N GLU A 130 -14.17 -13.19 8.87
CA GLU A 130 -14.48 -13.42 7.45
C GLU A 130 -14.11 -14.83 6.98
#